data_AF-A0A1X4HV57-F1
#
_entry.id   AF-A0A1X4HV57-F1
#
_cell.length_a   1.000
_cell.length_b   1.000
_cell.length_c   1.000
_cell.angle_alpha   90.00
_cell.angle_beta   90.00
_cell.angle_gamma   90.00
#
_symmetry.space_group_name_H-M   'P 1'
#
loop_
_entity.id
_entity.type
_entity.pdbx_description
1 polymer ?
#
loop_
_entity_poly.entity_id
_entity_poly.type
_entity_poly.pdbx_seq_one_letter_code
_entity_poly.pdbx_strand_id
1 'polypeptide(L)'
;RRIASVRAMAALTDRAPRVLAVTSAATLLLGAGALVGALTTDKTPGEAARGSYAVVHGAAETAQALGSWLIGLGFVLLVTWGRRAYKDASARRTIGILWDVGTFWPRAAHPFAPPCYAERAVPDLTWRIATWTRATGGRLVISGHSQGSVLAAATAWQLAPSTRRRVALLTYGSPLERLYGRWFPAHFGPDALGSLHREVDCWRNLYRRTDPIGGPMRLPGDRGPAVDRPALQDPLAYGRTEAHPLPAPILGHSDYQADPAFAEERHRLLARLRPDVPAPRHTGEPDGAQGSEGRSSA
;
A
#
# COMPACT_ATOMS: atom_id res chain seq x y z
N ARG A 1 -18.22 18.61 -9.40
CA ARG A 1 -17.16 18.63 -10.43
C ARG A 1 -15.76 18.34 -9.85
N ARG A 2 -15.26 19.08 -8.85
CA ARG A 2 -13.92 18.88 -8.24
C ARG A 2 -13.66 17.44 -7.77
N ILE A 3 -14.60 16.84 -7.05
CA ILE A 3 -14.48 15.46 -6.52
C ILE A 3 -14.35 14.43 -7.66
N ALA A 4 -15.13 14.59 -8.73
CA ALA A 4 -15.05 13.70 -9.89
C ALA A 4 -13.68 13.80 -10.58
N SER A 5 -13.13 15.00 -10.71
CA SER A 5 -11.78 15.22 -11.25
C SER A 5 -10.71 14.56 -10.37
N VAL A 6 -10.77 14.73 -9.04
CA VAL A 6 -9.82 14.09 -8.11
C VAL A 6 -9.91 12.56 -8.19
N ARG A 7 -11.12 11.99 -8.27
CA ARG A 7 -11.31 10.55 -8.45
C ARG A 7 -10.76 10.05 -9.79
N ALA A 8 -10.96 10.80 -10.86
CA ALA A 8 -10.45 10.46 -12.19
C ALA A 8 -8.91 10.48 -12.20
N MET A 9 -8.31 11.50 -11.58
CA MET A 9 -6.86 11.59 -11.43
C MET A 9 -6.30 10.46 -10.57
N ALA A 10 -6.97 10.15 -9.45
CA ALA A 10 -6.59 9.02 -8.60
C ALA A 10 -6.63 7.70 -9.38
N ALA A 11 -7.64 7.46 -10.22
CA ALA A 11 -7.76 6.27 -11.05
C ALA A 11 -6.66 6.14 -12.13
N LEU A 12 -5.95 7.22 -12.46
CA LEU A 12 -4.87 7.18 -13.43
C LEU A 12 -3.69 6.30 -12.97
N THR A 13 -3.43 6.27 -11.66
CA THR A 13 -2.44 5.36 -11.05
C THR A 13 -2.70 3.91 -11.45
N ASP A 14 -3.97 3.53 -11.64
CA ASP A 14 -4.30 2.15 -12.00
C ASP A 14 -3.81 1.75 -13.40
N ARG A 15 -3.64 2.73 -14.29
CA ARG A 15 -3.20 2.51 -15.67
C ARG A 15 -1.69 2.64 -15.84
N ALA A 16 -0.98 3.16 -14.84
CA ALA A 16 0.45 3.45 -14.94
C ALA A 16 1.29 2.23 -15.35
N PRO A 17 1.12 1.01 -14.79
CA PRO A 17 1.91 -0.15 -15.20
C PRO A 17 1.70 -0.52 -16.68
N ARG A 18 0.45 -0.46 -17.16
CA ARG A 18 0.11 -0.78 -18.55
C ARG A 18 0.69 0.26 -19.51
N VAL A 19 0.52 1.55 -19.19
CA VAL A 19 1.06 2.63 -20.00
C VAL A 19 2.58 2.50 -20.09
N LEU A 20 3.25 2.33 -18.95
CA LEU A 20 4.70 2.16 -18.90
C LEU A 20 5.17 0.92 -19.67
N ALA A 21 4.51 -0.24 -19.50
CA ALA A 21 4.84 -1.45 -20.25
C ALA A 21 4.73 -1.25 -21.77
N VAL A 22 3.63 -0.66 -22.24
CA VAL A 22 3.41 -0.39 -23.67
C VAL A 22 4.43 0.61 -24.20
N THR A 23 4.66 1.72 -23.49
CA THR A 23 5.64 2.73 -23.92
C THR A 23 7.06 2.17 -23.91
N SER A 24 7.46 1.41 -22.87
CA SER A 24 8.79 0.81 -22.80
C SER A 24 9.00 -0.22 -23.89
N ALA A 25 8.02 -1.10 -24.16
CA ALA A 25 8.11 -2.06 -25.25
C ALA A 25 8.23 -1.36 -26.61
N ALA A 26 7.38 -0.35 -26.88
CA ALA A 26 7.46 0.43 -28.12
C ALA A 26 8.81 1.15 -28.26
N THR A 27 9.30 1.81 -27.21
CA THR A 27 10.60 2.50 -27.22
C THR A 27 11.76 1.53 -27.42
N LEU A 28 11.75 0.37 -26.76
CA LEU A 28 12.80 -0.64 -26.93
C LEU A 28 12.81 -1.22 -28.34
N LEU A 29 11.63 -1.51 -28.90
CA LEU A 29 11.52 -2.02 -30.28
C LEU A 29 12.00 -0.98 -31.30
N LEU A 30 11.55 0.26 -31.18
CA LEU A 30 12.00 1.36 -32.06
C LEU A 30 13.50 1.64 -31.90
N GLY A 31 14.01 1.62 -30.67
CA GLY A 31 15.43 1.82 -30.37
C GLY A 31 16.30 0.69 -30.92
N ALA A 32 15.87 -0.56 -30.77
CA ALA A 32 16.57 -1.72 -31.35
C ALA A 32 16.57 -1.65 -32.88
N GLY A 33 15.44 -1.30 -33.51
CA GLY A 33 15.36 -1.09 -34.95
C GLY A 33 16.27 0.03 -35.43
N ALA A 34 16.29 1.16 -34.73
CA ALA A 34 17.18 2.28 -35.02
C ALA A 34 18.67 1.89 -34.87
N LEU A 35 19.01 1.12 -33.83
CA LEU A 35 20.38 0.65 -33.60
C LEU A 35 20.83 -0.33 -34.69
N VAL A 36 20.00 -1.32 -35.04
CA VAL A 36 20.28 -2.26 -36.13
C VAL A 36 20.41 -1.50 -37.47
N GLY A 37 19.53 -0.55 -37.73
CA GLY A 37 19.61 0.31 -38.91
C GLY A 37 20.92 1.10 -38.96
N ALA A 38 21.32 1.70 -37.84
CA ALA A 38 22.58 2.44 -37.75
C ALA A 38 23.80 1.53 -37.97
N LEU A 39 23.83 0.35 -37.34
CA LEU A 39 24.94 -0.61 -37.47
C LEU A 39 25.06 -1.22 -38.87
N THR A 40 23.96 -1.28 -39.63
CA THR A 40 23.94 -1.85 -40.98
C THR A 40 24.18 -0.83 -42.09
N THR A 41 23.88 0.45 -41.82
CA THR A 41 23.90 1.51 -42.84
C THR A 41 24.87 2.65 -42.55
N ASP A 42 25.47 2.69 -41.36
CA ASP A 42 26.26 3.80 -40.82
C ASP A 42 25.54 5.17 -40.88
N LYS A 43 24.21 5.15 -40.86
CA LYS A 43 23.35 6.34 -40.99
C LYS A 43 22.36 6.45 -39.85
N THR A 44 21.95 7.67 -39.55
CA THR A 44 20.85 7.90 -38.60
C THR A 44 19.51 7.41 -39.18
N PRO A 45 18.50 7.10 -38.35
CA PRO A 45 17.20 6.60 -38.83
C PRO A 45 16.56 7.46 -39.91
N GLY A 46 16.57 8.80 -39.76
CA GLY A 46 16.04 9.71 -40.76
C GLY A 46 16.82 9.65 -42.08
N GLU A 47 18.14 9.52 -42.01
CA GLU A 47 19.01 9.46 -43.18
C GLU A 47 18.95 8.13 -43.91
N ALA A 48 18.84 7.02 -43.18
CA ALA A 48 18.65 5.69 -43.75
C ALA A 48 17.30 5.58 -44.49
N ALA A 49 16.28 6.33 -44.05
CA ALA A 49 14.95 6.31 -44.65
C ALA A 49 14.76 7.27 -45.84
N ARG A 50 15.75 8.09 -46.22
CA ARG A 50 15.64 9.12 -47.30
C ARG A 50 15.19 8.59 -48.67
N GLY A 51 15.43 7.31 -48.97
CA GLY A 51 15.03 6.66 -50.22
C GLY A 51 13.75 5.82 -50.13
N SER A 52 13.06 5.85 -49.00
CA SER A 52 11.83 5.07 -48.76
C SER A 52 10.56 5.87 -49.06
N TYR A 53 9.40 5.25 -48.88
CA TYR A 53 8.11 5.95 -49.00
C TYR A 53 8.05 7.17 -48.08
N ALA A 54 7.44 8.27 -48.55
CA ALA A 54 7.39 9.55 -47.84
C ALA A 54 6.88 9.44 -46.40
N VAL A 55 5.91 8.55 -46.15
CA VAL A 55 5.37 8.28 -44.81
C VAL A 55 6.42 7.67 -43.88
N VAL A 56 7.24 6.75 -44.38
CA VAL A 56 8.30 6.07 -43.61
C VAL A 56 9.43 7.05 -43.30
N HIS A 57 9.86 7.83 -44.28
CA HIS A 57 10.87 8.86 -44.08
C HIS A 57 10.43 9.91 -43.06
N GLY A 58 9.22 10.47 -43.22
CA GLY A 58 8.69 11.47 -42.29
C GLY A 58 8.48 10.94 -40.87
N ALA A 59 8.05 9.68 -40.73
CA ALA A 59 7.92 9.03 -39.41
C ALA A 59 9.29 8.85 -38.74
N ALA A 60 10.31 8.39 -39.47
CA ALA A 60 11.66 8.18 -38.95
C ALA A 60 12.31 9.51 -38.52
N GLU A 61 12.17 10.56 -39.34
CA GLU A 61 12.68 11.89 -39.04
C GLU A 61 12.00 12.49 -37.80
N THR A 62 10.67 12.40 -37.74
CA THR A 62 9.88 12.88 -36.60
C THR A 62 10.28 12.14 -35.33
N ALA A 63 10.37 10.81 -35.37
CA ALA A 63 10.75 10.00 -34.21
C ALA A 63 12.17 10.33 -33.72
N GLN A 64 13.12 10.52 -34.64
CA GLN A 64 14.49 10.94 -34.32
C GLN A 64 14.49 12.31 -33.64
N ALA A 65 13.84 13.31 -34.25
CA ALA A 65 13.76 14.66 -33.71
C ALA A 65 13.10 14.69 -32.33
N LEU A 66 11.96 13.99 -32.17
CA LEU A 66 11.28 13.89 -30.89
C LEU A 66 12.18 13.24 -29.83
N GLY A 67 12.88 12.17 -30.18
CA GLY A 67 13.84 11.49 -29.31
C GLY A 67 14.95 12.43 -28.84
N SER A 68 15.57 13.18 -29.76
CA SER A 68 16.60 14.16 -29.42
C SER A 68 16.09 15.26 -28.47
N TRP A 69 14.90 15.81 -28.73
CA TRP A 69 14.29 16.81 -27.84
C TRP A 69 13.96 16.25 -26.46
N LEU A 70 13.43 15.02 -26.39
CA LEU A 70 13.13 14.36 -25.12
C LEU A 70 14.39 14.07 -24.30
N ILE A 71 15.50 13.68 -24.94
CA ILE A 71 16.80 13.51 -24.26
C ILE A 71 17.28 14.85 -23.70
N GLY A 72 17.25 15.92 -24.51
CA GLY A 72 17.64 17.26 -24.06
C GLY A 72 16.78 17.77 -22.89
N LEU A 73 15.46 17.63 -22.99
CA LEU A 73 14.53 17.97 -21.91
C LEU A 73 14.78 17.13 -20.66
N GLY A 74 15.00 15.82 -20.82
CA GLY A 74 15.32 14.90 -19.73
C GLY A 74 16.59 15.31 -18.99
N PHE A 75 17.64 15.71 -19.72
CA PHE A 75 18.88 16.21 -19.13
C PHE A 75 18.64 17.51 -18.33
N VAL A 76 17.91 18.47 -18.90
CA VAL A 76 17.56 19.72 -18.20
C VAL A 76 16.73 19.43 -16.94
N LEU A 77 15.75 18.55 -17.01
CA LEU A 77 14.96 18.12 -15.86
C LEU A 77 15.82 17.45 -14.79
N LEU A 78 16.72 16.55 -15.18
CA LEU A 78 17.62 15.87 -14.25
C LEU A 78 18.51 16.87 -13.52
N VAL A 79 19.13 17.81 -14.24
CA VAL A 79 20.00 18.84 -13.64
C VAL A 79 19.20 19.78 -12.75
N THR A 80 18.05 20.26 -13.20
CA THR A 80 17.21 21.20 -12.43
C THR A 80 16.65 20.56 -11.17
N TRP A 81 16.12 19.33 -11.25
CA TRP A 81 15.63 18.59 -10.09
C TRP A 81 16.76 18.15 -9.15
N GLY A 82 17.92 17.75 -9.67
CA GLY A 82 19.10 17.45 -8.85
C GLY A 82 19.56 18.67 -8.04
N ARG A 83 19.63 19.85 -8.69
CA ARG A 83 19.93 21.11 -7.99
C ARG A 83 18.86 21.48 -6.97
N ARG A 84 17.58 21.27 -7.30
CA ARG A 84 16.46 21.58 -6.40
C ARG A 84 16.44 20.65 -5.18
N ALA A 85 16.71 19.36 -5.37
CA ALA A 85 16.83 18.40 -4.28
C ALA A 85 17.92 18.77 -3.26
N TYR A 86 19.01 19.37 -3.73
CA TYR A 86 20.09 19.84 -2.88
C TYR A 86 19.69 21.07 -2.06
N LYS A 87 18.92 22.00 -2.65
CA LYS A 87 18.63 23.31 -2.06
C LYS A 87 17.29 23.39 -1.31
N ASP A 88 16.32 22.55 -1.64
CA ASP A 88 14.93 22.66 -1.18
C ASP A 88 14.51 21.38 -0.43
N ALA A 89 14.14 21.54 0.85
CA ALA A 89 13.68 20.46 1.70
C ALA A 89 12.36 19.83 1.22
N SER A 90 11.48 20.60 0.58
CA SER A 90 10.22 20.11 0.02
C SER A 90 10.46 19.24 -1.20
N ALA A 91 11.31 19.70 -2.14
CA ALA A 91 11.71 18.92 -3.30
C ALA A 91 12.43 17.61 -2.91
N ARG A 92 13.31 17.68 -1.89
CA ARG A 92 13.97 16.50 -1.32
C ARG A 92 12.97 15.50 -0.72
N ARG A 93 11.91 15.98 -0.06
CA ARG A 93 10.85 15.12 0.48
C ARG A 93 10.09 14.39 -0.63
N THR A 94 9.77 15.07 -1.74
CA THR A 94 9.09 14.44 -2.89
C THR A 94 9.95 13.34 -3.54
N ILE A 95 11.24 13.62 -3.75
CA ILE A 95 12.20 12.60 -4.24
C ILE A 95 12.35 11.47 -3.23
N GLY A 96 12.33 11.80 -1.94
CA GLY A 96 12.34 10.85 -0.83
C GLY A 96 11.22 9.81 -0.92
N ILE A 97 10.01 10.19 -1.36
CA ILE A 97 8.90 9.23 -1.52
C ILE A 97 9.19 8.20 -2.61
N LEU A 98 9.74 8.63 -3.75
CA LEU A 98 10.15 7.69 -4.81
C LEU A 98 11.30 6.80 -4.32
N TRP A 99 12.23 7.41 -3.59
CA TRP A 99 13.34 6.71 -2.97
C TRP A 99 12.85 5.70 -1.94
N ASP A 100 11.83 5.99 -1.12
CA ASP A 100 11.26 5.10 -0.09
C ASP A 100 10.73 3.78 -0.66
N VAL A 101 10.26 3.80 -1.92
CA VAL A 101 9.88 2.58 -2.65
C VAL A 101 11.12 1.77 -3.04
N GLY A 102 12.19 2.44 -3.50
CA GLY A 102 13.47 1.81 -3.80
C GLY A 102 14.19 1.28 -2.55
N THR A 103 14.17 2.05 -1.45
CA THR A 103 14.78 1.72 -0.15
C THR A 103 13.96 0.72 0.65
N PHE A 104 12.82 0.24 0.16
CA PHE A 104 12.16 -0.89 0.78
C PHE A 104 12.97 -2.18 0.55
N TRP A 105 13.58 -2.33 -0.63
CA TRP A 105 14.24 -3.57 -1.03
C TRP A 105 15.62 -3.74 -0.37
N PRO A 106 16.01 -4.98 0.00
CA PRO A 106 17.32 -5.25 0.58
C PRO A 106 18.45 -4.81 -0.35
N ARG A 107 19.57 -4.36 0.22
CA ARG A 107 20.75 -3.92 -0.53
C ARG A 107 21.33 -5.03 -1.41
N ALA A 108 21.02 -6.29 -1.09
CA ALA A 108 21.32 -7.44 -1.94
C ALA A 108 20.71 -7.33 -3.35
N ALA A 109 19.62 -6.58 -3.52
CA ALA A 109 19.01 -6.36 -4.83
C ALA A 109 19.72 -5.27 -5.65
N HIS A 110 20.46 -4.34 -5.03
CA HIS A 110 21.31 -3.36 -5.72
C HIS A 110 22.35 -2.70 -4.78
N PRO A 111 23.66 -2.72 -5.11
CA PRO A 111 24.74 -2.28 -4.21
C PRO A 111 24.72 -0.78 -3.87
N PHE A 112 24.09 0.06 -4.71
CA PHE A 112 23.89 1.49 -4.44
C PHE A 112 22.57 1.80 -3.73
N ALA A 113 21.82 0.77 -3.33
CA ALA A 113 20.64 0.99 -2.52
C ALA A 113 21.07 1.57 -1.14
N PRO A 114 20.39 2.62 -0.68
CA PRO A 114 20.60 3.21 0.65
C PRO A 114 20.14 2.21 1.74
N PRO A 115 20.45 2.47 3.03
CA PRO A 115 20.00 1.62 4.14
C PRO A 115 18.48 1.42 4.08
N CYS A 116 18.05 0.17 3.95
CA CYS A 116 16.69 -0.14 3.58
C CYS A 116 15.80 -0.36 4.82
N TYR A 117 14.50 -0.08 4.70
CA TYR A 117 13.56 -0.32 5.81
C TYR A 117 13.50 -1.80 6.19
N ALA A 118 13.67 -2.70 5.21
CA ALA A 118 13.69 -4.14 5.44
C ALA A 118 14.90 -4.63 6.24
N GLU A 119 16.02 -3.90 6.25
CA GLU A 119 17.24 -4.28 6.99
C GLU A 119 17.25 -3.74 8.42
N ARG A 120 16.43 -2.73 8.73
CA ARG A 120 16.38 -2.13 10.07
C ARG A 120 14.98 -2.10 10.68
N ALA A 121 14.06 -1.39 10.05
CA ALA A 121 12.74 -1.15 10.64
C ALA A 121 11.92 -2.46 10.78
N VAL A 122 11.95 -3.32 9.77
CA VAL A 122 11.18 -4.58 9.81
C VAL A 122 11.72 -5.56 10.86
N PRO A 123 13.04 -5.83 10.95
CA PRO A 123 13.60 -6.65 12.03
C PRO A 123 13.32 -6.08 13.42
N ASP A 124 13.48 -4.76 13.61
CA ASP A 124 13.23 -4.10 14.90
C ASP A 124 11.77 -4.23 15.34
N LEU A 125 10.82 -4.02 14.42
CA LEU A 125 9.39 -4.21 14.67
C LEU A 125 9.08 -5.67 15.00
N THR A 126 9.62 -6.61 14.22
CA THR A 126 9.44 -8.05 14.41
C THR A 126 9.96 -8.47 15.78
N TRP A 127 11.16 -8.03 16.16
CA TRP A 127 11.78 -8.30 17.46
C TRP A 127 10.93 -7.74 18.61
N ARG A 128 10.48 -6.49 18.49
CA ARG A 128 9.66 -5.84 19.52
C ARG A 128 8.34 -6.57 19.72
N ILE A 129 7.64 -6.91 18.63
CA ILE A 129 6.37 -7.64 18.68
C ILE A 129 6.58 -9.02 19.29
N ALA A 130 7.55 -9.78 18.79
CA ALA A 130 7.82 -11.13 19.28
C ALA A 130 8.19 -11.14 20.77
N THR A 131 9.06 -10.21 21.20
CA THR A 131 9.50 -10.12 22.60
C THR A 131 8.35 -9.71 23.51
N TRP A 132 7.56 -8.71 23.12
CA TRP A 132 6.41 -8.27 23.90
C TRP A 132 5.33 -9.35 24.00
N THR A 133 5.00 -10.04 22.90
CA THR A 133 4.03 -11.14 22.89
C THR A 133 4.51 -12.33 23.71
N ARG A 134 5.81 -12.66 23.70
CA ARG A 134 6.37 -13.71 24.58
C ARG A 134 6.28 -13.32 26.06
N ALA A 135 6.61 -12.08 26.40
CA ALA A 135 6.63 -11.62 27.78
C ALA A 135 5.22 -11.48 28.39
N THR A 136 4.23 -11.09 27.58
CA THR A 136 2.88 -10.75 28.08
C THR A 136 1.82 -11.78 27.73
N GLY A 137 2.07 -12.65 26.74
CA GLY A 137 1.02 -13.45 26.10
C GLY A 137 -0.01 -12.61 25.33
N GLY A 138 0.20 -11.29 25.22
CA GLY A 138 -0.76 -10.34 24.68
C GLY A 138 -0.98 -10.45 23.18
N ARG A 139 -2.06 -9.81 22.74
CA ARG A 139 -2.45 -9.63 21.34
C ARG A 139 -2.39 -8.14 21.01
N LEU A 140 -2.07 -7.79 19.76
CA LEU A 140 -1.86 -6.38 19.37
C LEU A 140 -2.39 -6.06 17.97
N VAL A 141 -2.65 -4.77 17.73
CA VAL A 141 -2.99 -4.24 16.40
C VAL A 141 -1.79 -3.48 15.84
N ILE A 142 -1.36 -3.82 14.62
CA ILE A 142 -0.37 -3.03 13.87
C ILE A 142 -1.14 -2.08 12.93
N SER A 143 -0.92 -0.79 13.12
CA SER A 143 -1.55 0.27 12.34
C SER A 143 -0.54 0.83 11.33
N GLY A 144 -0.85 0.77 10.03
CA GLY A 144 0.06 1.20 8.96
C GLY A 144 -0.60 2.12 7.93
N HIS A 145 -0.16 3.37 7.86
CA HIS A 145 -0.51 4.32 6.81
C HIS A 145 0.45 4.21 5.63
N SER A 146 -0.04 4.24 4.40
CA SER A 146 0.82 4.40 3.21
C SER A 146 2.00 3.41 3.23
N GLN A 147 3.25 3.88 3.16
CA GLN A 147 4.45 3.04 3.28
C GLN A 147 4.50 2.21 4.57
N GLY A 148 3.98 2.73 5.68
CA GLY A 148 3.86 1.99 6.94
C GLY A 148 2.99 0.74 6.82
N SER A 149 2.04 0.68 5.88
CA SER A 149 1.29 -0.55 5.60
C SER A 149 2.15 -1.64 4.95
N VAL A 150 3.13 -1.25 4.12
CA VAL A 150 4.10 -2.16 3.50
C VAL A 150 5.01 -2.73 4.58
N LEU A 151 5.50 -1.88 5.48
CA LEU A 151 6.29 -2.31 6.63
C LEU A 151 5.49 -3.20 7.58
N ALA A 152 4.22 -2.91 7.81
CA ALA A 152 3.33 -3.74 8.63
C ALA A 152 3.14 -5.14 8.03
N ALA A 153 2.89 -5.24 6.72
CA ALA A 153 2.78 -6.52 6.02
C ALA A 153 4.11 -7.31 6.06
N ALA A 154 5.22 -6.65 5.74
CA ALA A 154 6.56 -7.25 5.81
C ALA A 154 6.90 -7.77 7.21
N THR A 155 6.59 -6.98 8.24
CA THR A 155 6.76 -7.38 9.64
C THR A 155 5.91 -8.59 9.97
N ALA A 156 4.62 -8.59 9.58
CA ALA A 156 3.73 -9.71 9.85
C ALA A 156 4.23 -11.02 9.21
N TRP A 157 4.75 -10.97 7.98
CA TRP A 157 5.37 -12.14 7.32
C TRP A 157 6.67 -12.63 7.98
N GLN A 158 7.38 -11.80 8.73
CA GLN A 158 8.58 -12.22 9.46
C GLN A 158 8.29 -12.76 10.87
N LEU A 159 7.10 -12.53 11.41
CA LEU A 159 6.69 -13.09 12.70
C LEU A 159 6.52 -14.61 12.62
N ALA A 160 6.92 -15.34 13.67
CA ALA A 160 6.61 -16.77 13.80
C ALA A 160 5.08 -17.00 13.73
N PRO A 161 4.59 -18.14 13.18
CA PRO A 161 3.16 -18.40 12.99
C PRO A 161 2.31 -18.24 14.26
N SER A 162 2.84 -18.63 15.43
CA SER A 162 2.17 -18.50 16.72
C SER A 162 1.99 -17.04 17.18
N THR A 163 2.93 -16.16 16.84
CA THR A 163 2.85 -14.72 17.11
C THR A 163 1.99 -14.03 16.06
N ARG A 164 2.11 -14.41 14.79
CA ARG A 164 1.35 -13.83 13.67
C ARG A 164 -0.17 -13.95 13.89
N ARG A 165 -0.64 -15.09 14.42
CA ARG A 165 -2.04 -15.32 14.80
C ARG A 165 -2.54 -14.50 16.00
N ARG A 166 -1.67 -13.73 16.66
CA ARG A 166 -2.01 -12.83 17.78
C ARG A 166 -2.02 -11.36 17.36
N VAL A 167 -1.76 -11.10 16.07
CA VAL A 167 -1.67 -9.77 15.49
C VAL A 167 -2.88 -9.52 14.61
N ALA A 168 -3.50 -8.36 14.78
CA ALA A 168 -4.40 -7.81 13.78
C ALA A 168 -3.74 -6.68 13.01
N LEU A 169 -4.14 -6.51 11.74
CA LEU A 169 -3.65 -5.45 10.86
C LEU A 169 -4.73 -4.40 10.62
N LEU A 170 -4.36 -3.13 10.75
CA LEU A 170 -5.14 -1.97 10.33
C LEU A 170 -4.33 -1.17 9.31
N THR A 171 -4.62 -1.35 8.02
CA THR A 171 -3.94 -0.63 6.94
C THR A 171 -4.83 0.48 6.40
N TYR A 172 -4.26 1.59 5.96
CA TYR A 172 -5.03 2.68 5.41
C TYR A 172 -4.22 3.57 4.47
N GLY A 173 -4.87 4.09 3.44
CA GLY A 173 -4.16 4.71 2.31
C GLY A 173 -3.10 3.76 1.73
N SER A 174 -3.36 2.45 1.72
CA SER A 174 -2.31 1.46 1.51
C SER A 174 -1.99 1.24 0.02
N PRO A 175 -0.70 1.33 -0.38
CA PRO A 175 -0.25 1.05 -1.75
C PRO A 175 -0.03 -0.44 -2.02
N LEU A 176 -0.35 -1.34 -1.07
CA LEU A 176 -0.01 -2.77 -1.15
C LEU A 176 -0.53 -3.45 -2.42
N GLU A 177 -1.84 -3.40 -2.70
CA GLU A 177 -2.37 -3.94 -3.96
C GLU A 177 -2.02 -3.02 -5.13
N ARG A 178 -2.33 -1.73 -4.97
CA ARG A 178 -2.45 -0.80 -6.10
C ARG A 178 -1.11 -0.44 -6.75
N LEU A 179 -0.04 -0.43 -5.98
CA LEU A 179 1.32 -0.18 -6.46
C LEU A 179 2.17 -1.44 -6.29
N TYR A 180 2.43 -1.87 -5.06
CA TYR A 180 3.39 -2.92 -4.80
C TYR A 180 2.99 -4.26 -5.44
N GLY A 181 1.72 -4.64 -5.38
CA GLY A 181 1.22 -5.89 -5.96
C GLY A 181 1.26 -5.91 -7.49
N ARG A 182 1.28 -4.75 -8.15
CA ARG A 182 1.36 -4.64 -9.61
C ARG A 182 2.80 -4.58 -10.11
N TRP A 183 3.68 -3.90 -9.38
CA TRP A 183 5.09 -3.77 -9.73
C TRP A 183 5.94 -4.94 -9.23
N PHE A 184 5.53 -5.58 -8.14
CA PHE A 184 6.25 -6.66 -7.46
C PHE A 184 5.30 -7.80 -7.06
N PRO A 185 4.60 -8.42 -8.03
CA PRO A 185 3.55 -9.41 -7.77
C PRO A 185 4.05 -10.66 -7.02
N ALA A 186 5.33 -11.01 -7.16
CA ALA A 186 5.93 -12.13 -6.43
C ALA A 186 5.92 -11.95 -4.89
N HIS A 187 5.94 -10.70 -4.42
CA HIS A 187 6.00 -10.38 -2.98
C HIS A 187 4.69 -9.82 -2.44
N PHE A 188 3.97 -9.04 -3.24
CA PHE A 188 2.75 -8.33 -2.83
C PHE A 188 1.54 -8.65 -3.71
N GLY A 189 1.61 -9.71 -4.51
CA GLY A 189 0.51 -10.15 -5.35
C GLY A 189 -0.67 -10.73 -4.56
N PRO A 190 -1.78 -11.04 -5.25
CA PRO A 190 -3.00 -11.57 -4.62
C PRO A 190 -2.76 -12.80 -3.75
N ASP A 191 -1.89 -13.71 -4.17
CA ASP A 191 -1.59 -14.93 -3.41
C ASP A 191 -0.85 -14.64 -2.11
N ALA A 192 0.17 -13.77 -2.15
CA ALA A 192 0.96 -13.38 -0.98
C ALA A 192 0.10 -12.63 0.04
N LEU A 193 -0.69 -11.65 -0.43
CA LEU A 193 -1.62 -10.90 0.41
C LEU A 193 -2.77 -11.77 0.93
N GLY A 194 -3.26 -12.72 0.12
CA GLY A 194 -4.26 -13.71 0.51
C GLY A 194 -3.74 -14.66 1.59
N SER A 195 -2.46 -15.08 1.51
CA SER A 195 -1.82 -15.84 2.58
C SER A 195 -1.71 -15.03 3.86
N LEU A 196 -1.28 -13.78 3.76
CA LEU A 196 -1.22 -12.88 4.91
C LEU A 196 -2.57 -12.78 5.61
N HIS A 197 -3.64 -12.54 4.85
CA HIS A 197 -5.01 -12.44 5.38
C HIS A 197 -5.43 -13.69 6.17
N ARG A 198 -5.04 -14.89 5.71
CA ARG A 198 -5.36 -16.16 6.38
C ARG A 198 -4.53 -16.42 7.65
N GLU A 199 -3.38 -15.76 7.78
CA GLU A 199 -2.40 -16.09 8.82
C GLU A 199 -2.39 -15.10 9.99
N VAL A 200 -2.84 -13.86 9.78
CA VAL A 200 -3.10 -12.89 10.85
C VAL A 200 -4.47 -13.14 11.47
N ASP A 201 -4.70 -12.66 12.71
CA ASP A 201 -5.99 -12.87 13.40
C ASP A 201 -7.17 -12.18 12.67
N CYS A 202 -6.91 -10.95 12.23
CA CYS A 202 -7.85 -10.13 11.48
C CYS A 202 -7.09 -9.04 10.71
N TRP A 203 -7.62 -8.63 9.56
CA TRP A 203 -7.08 -7.52 8.79
C TRP A 203 -8.22 -6.63 8.30
N ARG A 204 -8.09 -5.32 8.54
CA ARG A 204 -8.96 -4.28 7.97
C ARG A 204 -8.15 -3.24 7.22
N ASN A 205 -8.64 -2.85 6.05
CA ASN A 205 -8.08 -1.85 5.16
C ASN A 205 -9.07 -0.70 4.95
N LEU A 206 -8.62 0.54 5.16
CA LEU A 206 -9.40 1.75 4.94
C LEU A 206 -8.86 2.52 3.74
N TYR A 207 -9.73 2.86 2.79
CA TYR A 207 -9.32 3.56 1.58
C TYR A 207 -10.37 4.56 1.14
N ARG A 208 -9.94 5.59 0.42
CA ARG A 208 -10.79 6.56 -0.27
C ARG A 208 -10.67 6.41 -1.77
N ARG A 209 -11.75 6.68 -2.50
CA ARG A 209 -11.73 6.68 -3.98
C ARG A 209 -10.96 7.87 -4.58
N THR A 210 -10.69 8.88 -3.76
CA THR A 210 -9.94 10.10 -4.07
C THR A 210 -8.44 9.97 -3.77
N ASP A 211 -8.02 8.91 -3.09
CA ASP A 211 -6.63 8.64 -2.79
C ASP A 211 -5.90 8.14 -4.06
N PRO A 212 -4.86 8.84 -4.55
CA PRO A 212 -4.12 8.41 -5.74
C PRO A 212 -3.13 7.27 -5.48
N ILE A 213 -2.81 6.97 -4.21
CA ILE A 213 -1.80 5.99 -3.81
C ILE A 213 -2.49 4.77 -3.21
N GLY A 214 -3.34 5.02 -2.21
CA GLY A 214 -4.08 3.99 -1.49
C GLY A 214 -5.19 3.35 -2.31
N GLY A 215 -5.52 2.10 -2.01
CA GLY A 215 -6.62 1.38 -2.66
C GLY A 215 -7.15 0.21 -1.85
N PRO A 216 -8.22 -0.45 -2.36
CA PRO A 216 -8.68 -1.72 -1.81
C PRO A 216 -7.65 -2.83 -2.03
N MET A 217 -7.61 -3.82 -1.14
CA MET A 217 -6.78 -5.02 -1.28
C MET A 217 -7.34 -6.00 -2.31
N ARG A 218 -8.66 -5.98 -2.53
CA ARG A 218 -9.38 -6.83 -3.51
C ARG A 218 -9.15 -8.33 -3.27
N LEU A 219 -9.02 -8.72 -2.01
CA LEU A 219 -8.85 -10.12 -1.62
C LEU A 219 -10.22 -10.81 -1.50
N PRO A 220 -10.32 -12.11 -1.87
CA PRO A 220 -11.55 -12.87 -1.73
C PRO A 220 -11.93 -13.01 -0.25
N GLY A 221 -13.23 -12.91 0.03
CA GLY A 221 -13.80 -12.87 1.39
C GLY A 221 -14.05 -14.24 2.02
N ASP A 222 -13.20 -15.23 1.74
CA ASP A 222 -13.56 -16.64 1.95
C ASP A 222 -13.47 -17.08 3.41
N ARG A 223 -12.80 -16.32 4.30
CA ARG A 223 -12.71 -16.59 5.75
C ARG A 223 -12.70 -15.32 6.59
N GLY A 224 -13.87 -14.93 7.11
CA GLY A 224 -14.03 -13.83 8.06
C GLY A 224 -14.52 -12.53 7.42
N PRO A 225 -14.53 -11.40 8.17
CA PRO A 225 -14.93 -10.12 7.62
C PRO A 225 -13.97 -9.72 6.50
N ALA A 226 -14.52 -9.15 5.43
CA ALA A 226 -13.72 -8.68 4.29
C ALA A 226 -12.57 -7.78 4.76
N VAL A 227 -11.41 -7.90 4.14
CA VAL A 227 -10.26 -7.04 4.44
C VAL A 227 -10.63 -5.58 4.20
N ASP A 228 -11.28 -5.29 3.07
CA ASP A 228 -11.66 -3.93 2.72
C ASP A 228 -12.93 -3.49 3.46
N ARG A 229 -12.86 -2.34 4.14
CA ARG A 229 -14.05 -1.59 4.52
C ARG A 229 -14.65 -0.97 3.26
N PRO A 230 -15.98 -0.76 3.17
CA PRO A 230 -16.54 0.14 2.18
C PRO A 230 -15.77 1.46 2.13
N ALA A 231 -15.50 1.95 0.90
CA ALA A 231 -14.69 3.13 0.68
C ALA A 231 -15.16 4.30 1.57
N LEU A 232 -14.22 4.93 2.28
CA LEU A 232 -14.52 6.08 3.12
C LEU A 232 -15.07 7.21 2.25
N GLN A 233 -16.03 7.93 2.81
CA GLN A 233 -16.59 9.12 2.18
C GLN A 233 -15.53 10.24 2.18
N ASP A 234 -15.30 10.85 1.02
CA ASP A 234 -14.38 11.98 0.89
C ASP A 234 -14.91 12.96 -0.17
N PRO A 235 -15.24 14.21 0.20
CA PRO A 235 -15.15 14.82 1.54
C PRO A 235 -16.21 14.28 2.52
N LEU A 236 -15.95 14.39 3.83
CA LEU A 236 -16.83 13.86 4.90
C LEU A 236 -18.28 14.39 4.83
N ALA A 237 -18.48 15.62 4.36
CA ALA A 237 -19.80 16.15 4.06
C ALA A 237 -19.80 16.90 2.72
N TYR A 238 -20.95 16.86 2.05
CA TYR A 238 -21.20 17.68 0.87
C TYR A 238 -21.81 19.02 1.32
N GLY A 239 -21.06 20.11 1.18
CA GLY A 239 -21.52 21.43 1.62
C GLY A 239 -21.35 21.62 3.13
N ARG A 240 -22.20 22.45 3.73
CA ARG A 240 -22.22 22.73 5.17
C ARG A 240 -23.30 21.91 5.86
N THR A 241 -22.99 21.38 7.03
CA THR A 241 -23.95 20.74 7.94
C THR A 241 -23.74 21.30 9.34
N GLU A 242 -24.64 21.02 10.29
CA GLU A 242 -24.44 21.44 11.69
C GLU A 242 -23.14 20.88 12.28
N ALA A 243 -22.82 19.61 11.97
CA ALA A 243 -21.56 18.99 12.38
C ALA A 243 -20.35 19.54 11.61
N HIS A 244 -20.53 20.02 10.37
CA HIS A 244 -19.46 20.52 9.49
C HIS A 244 -19.84 21.91 8.95
N PRO A 245 -19.69 22.97 9.77
CA PRO A 245 -20.14 24.32 9.41
C PRO A 245 -19.30 24.95 8.28
N LEU A 246 -18.11 24.39 8.02
CA LEU A 246 -17.27 24.73 6.88
C LEU A 246 -17.31 23.61 5.84
N PRO A 247 -17.20 23.92 4.53
CA PRO A 247 -17.11 22.90 3.49
C PRO A 247 -15.98 21.92 3.80
N ALA A 248 -16.32 20.64 3.94
CA ALA A 248 -15.33 19.62 4.25
C ALA A 248 -14.30 19.49 3.10
N PRO A 249 -13.00 19.45 3.41
CA PRO A 249 -11.96 19.32 2.40
C PRO A 249 -11.95 17.92 1.78
N ILE A 250 -11.45 17.81 0.55
CA ILE A 250 -11.10 16.52 -0.06
C ILE A 250 -9.74 16.14 0.50
N LEU A 251 -9.69 15.08 1.30
CA LEU A 251 -8.49 14.68 2.04
C LEU A 251 -7.58 13.74 1.24
N GLY A 252 -8.14 12.94 0.33
CA GLY A 252 -7.37 12.01 -0.50
C GLY A 252 -6.51 11.07 0.36
N HIS A 253 -5.19 11.18 0.23
CA HIS A 253 -4.22 10.33 0.92
C HIS A 253 -3.93 10.71 2.40
N SER A 254 -4.39 11.87 2.85
CA SER A 254 -4.05 12.44 4.15
C SER A 254 -5.13 12.17 5.21
N ASP A 255 -4.82 12.34 6.50
CA ASP A 255 -5.82 12.42 7.59
C ASP A 255 -6.84 11.26 7.63
N TYR A 256 -6.37 10.02 7.44
CA TYR A 256 -7.21 8.84 7.65
C TYR A 256 -7.53 8.64 9.13
N GLN A 257 -6.59 8.95 10.03
CA GLN A 257 -6.78 8.78 11.48
C GLN A 257 -7.83 9.71 12.07
N ALA A 258 -8.12 10.83 11.40
CA ALA A 258 -9.16 11.77 11.79
C ALA A 258 -10.58 11.30 11.37
N ASP A 259 -10.67 10.31 10.47
CA ASP A 259 -11.95 9.75 10.05
C ASP A 259 -12.57 8.94 11.20
N PRO A 260 -13.84 9.14 11.56
CA PRO A 260 -14.51 8.35 12.61
C PRO A 260 -14.42 6.83 12.39
N ALA A 261 -14.40 6.41 11.12
CA ALA A 261 -14.21 5.02 10.72
C ALA A 261 -12.92 4.41 11.26
N PHE A 262 -11.86 5.20 11.39
CA PHE A 262 -10.57 4.72 11.88
C PHE A 262 -10.68 4.27 13.33
N ALA A 263 -11.29 5.10 14.18
CA ALA A 263 -11.48 4.79 15.59
C ALA A 263 -12.42 3.59 15.79
N GLU A 264 -13.50 3.53 15.00
CA GLU A 264 -14.46 2.43 14.98
C GLU A 264 -13.78 1.08 14.66
N GLU A 265 -13.05 1.02 13.55
CA GLU A 265 -12.39 -0.21 13.10
C GLU A 265 -11.24 -0.61 14.02
N ARG A 266 -10.47 0.35 14.53
CA ARG A 266 -9.45 0.09 15.56
C ARG A 266 -10.08 -0.53 16.81
N HIS A 267 -11.21 0.00 17.28
CA HIS A 267 -11.91 -0.53 18.45
C HIS A 267 -12.43 -1.96 18.20
N ARG A 268 -13.01 -2.21 17.02
CA ARG A 268 -13.45 -3.56 16.61
C ARG A 268 -12.31 -4.57 16.59
N LEU A 269 -11.16 -4.19 16.03
CA LEU A 269 -9.97 -5.06 16.01
C LEU A 269 -9.48 -5.36 17.43
N LEU A 270 -9.38 -4.34 18.29
CA LEU A 270 -8.98 -4.54 19.69
C LEU A 270 -9.96 -5.40 20.47
N ALA A 271 -11.27 -5.22 20.28
CA ALA A 271 -12.31 -6.02 20.91
C ALA A 271 -12.20 -7.49 20.50
N ARG A 272 -11.99 -7.76 19.20
CA ARG A 272 -11.80 -9.12 18.67
C ARG A 272 -10.53 -9.80 19.20
N LEU A 273 -9.49 -9.02 19.46
CA LEU A 273 -8.25 -9.54 20.04
C LEU A 273 -8.33 -9.81 21.54
N ARG A 274 -9.43 -9.46 22.24
CA ARG A 274 -9.57 -9.85 23.65
C ARG A 274 -9.81 -11.36 23.71
N PRO A 275 -9.08 -12.12 24.54
CA PRO A 275 -9.44 -13.49 24.81
C PRO A 275 -10.86 -13.52 25.40
N ASP A 276 -11.70 -14.44 24.96
CA ASP A 276 -12.91 -14.80 25.70
C ASP A 276 -12.44 -15.19 27.11
N VAL A 277 -12.71 -14.35 28.09
CA VAL A 277 -12.62 -14.73 29.50
C VAL A 277 -13.68 -15.81 29.67
N PRO A 278 -13.32 -17.06 30.02
CA PRO A 278 -14.34 -18.05 30.34
C PRO A 278 -15.19 -17.45 31.46
N ALA A 279 -16.50 -17.33 31.23
CA ALA A 279 -17.43 -16.96 32.28
C ALA A 279 -17.13 -17.84 33.51
N PRO A 280 -17.08 -17.28 34.73
CA PRO A 280 -16.89 -18.10 35.93
C PRO A 280 -17.93 -19.22 35.87
N ARG A 281 -17.48 -20.48 35.92
CA ARG A 281 -18.41 -21.58 36.20
C ARG A 281 -19.03 -21.21 37.53
N HIS A 282 -20.33 -20.91 37.53
CA HIS A 282 -21.11 -21.00 38.75
C HIS A 282 -20.98 -22.44 39.23
N THR A 283 -20.00 -22.69 40.09
CA THR A 283 -20.07 -23.81 41.02
C THR A 283 -21.29 -23.52 41.87
N GLY A 284 -22.41 -24.15 41.51
CA GLY A 284 -23.59 -24.14 42.35
C GLY A 284 -23.17 -24.56 43.75
N GLU A 285 -23.37 -23.68 44.71
CA GLU A 285 -23.43 -24.08 46.11
C GLU A 285 -24.62 -25.03 46.30
N PRO A 286 -24.49 -25.99 47.22
CA PRO A 286 -25.42 -27.08 47.36
C PRO A 286 -26.75 -26.57 47.91
N ASP A 287 -27.85 -26.98 47.27
CA ASP A 287 -29.21 -26.74 47.76
C ASP A 287 -29.32 -27.25 49.20
N GLY A 288 -29.68 -26.32 50.08
CA GLY A 288 -29.80 -26.55 51.50
C GLY A 288 -30.99 -27.43 51.87
N ALA A 289 -30.82 -28.08 53.02
CA ALA A 289 -31.84 -28.27 54.04
C ALA A 289 -33.19 -28.87 53.58
N GLN A 290 -33.25 -30.20 53.50
CA GLN A 290 -34.48 -30.92 53.82
C GLN A 290 -34.69 -30.93 55.33
N GLY A 291 -35.79 -30.30 55.76
CA GLY A 291 -36.21 -30.18 57.14
C GLY A 291 -36.53 -31.53 57.80
N SER A 292 -36.10 -31.66 59.05
CA SER A 292 -36.52 -32.70 59.98
C SER A 292 -37.17 -32.02 61.18
N GLU A 293 -38.48 -31.79 61.10
CA GLU A 293 -39.33 -31.60 62.27
C GLU A 293 -40.52 -32.56 62.19
N GLY A 294 -40.61 -33.47 63.16
CA GLY A 294 -41.72 -34.41 63.26
C GLY A 294 -41.63 -35.39 64.44
N ARG A 295 -42.18 -34.96 65.59
CA ARG A 295 -42.81 -35.76 66.68
C ARG A 295 -41.88 -36.71 67.49
N SER A 296 -41.80 -36.70 68.82
CA SER A 296 -42.76 -36.70 69.95
C SER A 296 -42.47 -37.94 70.80
N SER A 297 -42.08 -37.70 72.05
CA SER A 297 -42.34 -38.44 73.30
C SER A 297 -42.41 -39.99 73.32
N ALA A 298 -41.44 -40.62 73.99
CA ALA A 298 -41.60 -41.59 75.10
C ALA A 298 -40.22 -41.96 75.66
#